data_AF-A0A851Z6G5-F1
#
_entry.id   AF-A0A851Z6G5-F1
#
_cell.length_a   1.000
_cell.length_b   1.000
_cell.length_c   1.000
_cell.angle_alpha   90.00
_cell.angle_beta   90.00
_cell.angle_gamma   90.00
#
_symmetry.space_group_name_H-M   'P 1'
#
loop_
_entity.id
_entity.type
_entity.pdbx_description
1 polymer ?
#
loop_
_entity_poly.entity_id
_entity_poly.type
_entity_poly.pdbx_seq_one_letter_code
_entity_poly.pdbx_strand_id
1 'polypeptide(L)'
;QLLPIAAEQLQWMPFVNPKLHVPVIKFIYWSLRQLDTGIQHTTMASTMRRLGEDIFKGVVSKGNPCGSSQQSTESKSKSAAFFKSSCLPLRFLSTLIVLKTVTQVDYLAQAFDSLRIDLKTDEGKALFLEYQCVPVILSHLKVSRRGLLSSALDGLLQMTMESDSLQPFLEVCSTESFFHTCSVLLRSSKLDIPILEKLCVILQKLSRIKSNKKMFELFTLHQIIRELHRTTNPDHSFLCINLNSILLNLGLLRRNSLTSSLST
;
A
#
# COMPACT_ATOMS: atom_id res chain seq x y z
N GLN A 1 5.65 -3.99 25.35
CA GLN A 1 5.09 -3.03 26.34
C GLN A 1 5.03 -1.58 25.85
N LEU A 2 5.68 -1.19 24.74
CA LEU A 2 5.74 0.22 24.28
C LEU A 2 4.45 0.76 23.62
N LEU A 3 3.69 -0.08 22.91
CA LEU A 3 2.54 0.40 22.14
C LEU A 3 1.38 0.98 22.97
N PRO A 4 0.98 0.40 24.13
CA PRO A 4 -0.03 0.99 24.98
C PRO A 4 0.37 2.39 25.48
N ILE A 5 1.64 2.55 25.86
CA ILE A 5 2.20 3.85 26.27
C ILE A 5 2.10 4.84 25.10
N ALA A 6 2.47 4.43 23.89
CA ALA A 6 2.37 5.29 22.72
C ALA A 6 0.90 5.68 22.39
N ALA A 7 -0.05 4.76 22.58
CA ALA A 7 -1.48 5.04 22.43
C ALA A 7 -1.99 6.04 23.47
N GLU A 8 -1.49 5.97 24.71
CA GLU A 8 -1.79 6.98 25.74
C GLU A 8 -1.19 8.33 25.38
N GLN A 9 0.05 8.39 24.90
CA GLN A 9 0.68 9.64 24.45
C GLN A 9 -0.11 10.29 23.30
N LEU A 10 -0.70 9.50 22.41
CA LEU A 10 -1.55 10.01 21.33
C LEU A 10 -2.74 10.84 21.88
N GLN A 11 -3.30 10.46 23.03
CA GLN A 11 -4.43 11.17 23.65
C GLN A 11 -4.06 12.58 24.13
N TRP A 12 -2.77 12.84 24.40
CA TRP A 12 -2.28 14.14 24.83
C TRP A 12 -1.89 15.07 23.68
N MET A 13 -1.82 14.56 22.45
CA MET A 13 -1.38 15.34 21.28
C MET A 13 -2.17 16.63 20.99
N PRO A 14 -3.47 16.76 21.31
CA PRO A 14 -4.19 18.04 21.18
C PRO A 14 -3.63 19.17 22.08
N PHE A 15 -2.84 18.83 23.10
CA PHE A 15 -2.28 19.78 24.06
C PHE A 15 -0.79 20.07 23.86
N VAL A 16 -0.11 19.30 23.01
CA VAL A 16 1.33 19.48 22.75
C VAL A 16 1.57 20.34 21.52
N ASN A 17 2.81 20.80 21.36
CA ASN A 17 3.23 21.52 20.16
C ASN A 17 3.01 20.65 18.89
N PRO A 18 2.28 21.14 17.86
CA PRO A 18 2.05 20.38 16.63
C PRO A 18 3.31 19.91 15.91
N LYS A 19 4.46 20.58 16.12
CA LYS A 19 5.77 20.14 15.61
C LYS A 19 6.18 18.74 16.10
N LEU A 20 5.61 18.29 17.23
CA LEU A 20 5.88 16.97 17.80
C LEU A 20 5.00 15.86 17.20
N HIS A 21 3.94 16.20 16.46
CA HIS A 21 3.02 15.19 15.91
C HIS A 21 3.72 14.23 14.95
N VAL A 22 4.55 14.73 14.02
CA VAL A 22 5.29 13.89 13.07
C VAL A 22 6.26 12.94 13.79
N PRO A 23 7.16 13.40 14.69
CA PRO A 23 8.03 12.51 15.46
C PRO A 23 7.28 11.41 16.22
N VAL A 24 6.17 11.75 16.89
CA VAL A 24 5.38 10.78 17.66
C VAL A 24 4.71 9.75 16.74
N ILE A 25 4.08 10.20 15.66
CA ILE A 25 3.44 9.30 14.68
C ILE A 25 4.48 8.43 13.97
N LYS A 26 5.66 8.97 13.64
CA LYS A 26 6.78 8.21 13.08
C LYS A 26 7.25 7.13 14.06
N PHE A 27 7.41 7.47 15.33
CA PHE A 27 7.77 6.51 16.38
C PHE A 27 6.73 5.38 16.51
N ILE A 28 5.43 5.72 16.49
CA ILE A 28 4.35 4.75 16.52
C ILE A 28 4.42 3.80 15.32
N TYR A 29 4.59 4.33 14.11
CA TYR A 29 4.69 3.52 12.90
C TYR A 29 5.85 2.52 12.97
N TRP A 30 7.05 2.98 13.34
CA TRP A 30 8.21 2.09 13.47
C TRP A 30 8.03 1.06 14.58
N SER A 31 7.42 1.43 15.70
CA SER A 31 7.09 0.48 16.77
C SER A 31 6.15 -0.62 16.29
N LEU A 32 5.12 -0.25 15.51
CA LEU A 32 4.18 -1.18 14.92
C LEU A 32 4.87 -2.13 13.93
N ARG A 33 5.82 -1.64 13.13
CA ARG A 33 6.58 -2.44 12.15
C ARG A 33 7.38 -3.57 12.80
N GLN A 34 7.90 -3.36 14.01
CA GLN A 34 8.65 -4.38 14.73
C GLN A 34 7.76 -5.51 15.30
N LEU A 35 6.43 -5.35 15.30
CA LEU A 35 5.50 -6.36 15.83
C LEU A 35 5.10 -7.44 14.80
N ASP A 36 5.46 -7.29 13.53
CA ASP A 36 5.10 -8.24 12.46
C ASP A 36 5.81 -9.61 12.57
N THR A 37 6.74 -9.78 13.52
CA THR A 37 7.65 -10.93 13.61
C THR A 37 7.34 -11.93 14.73
N GLY A 38 6.16 -11.90 15.37
CA GLY A 38 5.86 -12.93 16.39
C GLY A 38 4.49 -12.96 17.06
N ILE A 39 4.36 -13.87 18.04
CA ILE A 39 3.17 -14.19 18.88
C ILE A 39 2.55 -12.93 19.55
N GLN A 40 3.30 -11.84 19.65
CA GLN A 40 2.88 -10.56 20.23
C GLN A 40 1.76 -9.86 19.44
N HIS A 41 1.63 -10.12 18.13
CA HIS A 41 0.59 -9.50 17.30
C HIS A 41 -0.82 -9.84 17.78
N THR A 42 -1.07 -11.09 18.18
CA THR A 42 -2.39 -11.55 18.61
C THR A 42 -2.79 -10.95 19.96
N THR A 43 -1.83 -10.83 20.87
CA THR A 43 -2.04 -10.28 22.22
C THR A 43 -2.36 -8.79 22.21
N MET A 44 -1.91 -8.05 21.19
CA MET A 44 -2.02 -6.59 21.12
C MET A 44 -3.02 -6.08 20.07
N ALA A 45 -3.80 -6.98 19.45
CA ALA A 45 -4.71 -6.65 18.35
C ALA A 45 -5.74 -5.56 18.71
N SER A 46 -6.30 -5.59 19.93
CA SER A 46 -7.26 -4.58 20.41
C SER A 46 -6.62 -3.21 20.55
N THR A 47 -5.41 -3.14 21.12
CA THR A 47 -4.63 -1.90 21.28
C THR A 47 -4.25 -1.32 19.92
N MET A 48 -3.79 -2.14 18.98
CA MET A 48 -3.48 -1.72 17.62
C MET A 48 -4.73 -1.16 16.93
N ARG A 49 -5.85 -1.87 17.01
CA ARG A 49 -7.10 -1.42 16.40
C ARG A 49 -7.55 -0.07 16.96
N ARG A 50 -7.55 0.09 18.29
CA ARG A 50 -7.92 1.35 18.94
C ARG A 50 -7.01 2.51 18.51
N LEU A 51 -5.70 2.26 18.50
CA LEU A 51 -4.71 3.24 18.03
C LEU A 51 -4.97 3.67 16.59
N GLY A 52 -5.24 2.72 15.70
CA GLY A 52 -5.61 3.01 14.30
C GLY A 52 -6.89 3.82 14.18
N GLU A 53 -7.91 3.49 14.96
CA GLU A 53 -9.17 4.24 15.00
C GLU A 53 -8.99 5.68 15.51
N ASP A 54 -8.17 5.87 16.56
CA ASP A 54 -7.85 7.20 17.12
C ASP A 54 -7.07 8.06 16.11
N ILE A 55 -6.10 7.48 15.40
CA ILE A 55 -5.35 8.17 14.33
C ILE A 55 -6.26 8.55 13.17
N PHE A 56 -7.17 7.66 12.78
CA PHE A 56 -8.10 7.89 11.68
C PHE A 56 -9.12 8.98 12.00
N LYS A 57 -9.77 8.91 13.17
CA LYS A 57 -10.80 9.86 13.60
C LYS A 57 -10.21 11.19 14.06
N GLY A 58 -8.98 11.18 14.54
CA GLY A 58 -8.39 12.26 15.32
C GLY A 58 -8.75 12.14 16.79
N VAL A 59 -7.93 12.75 17.63
CA VAL A 59 -8.11 12.76 19.09
C VAL A 59 -8.74 14.09 19.49
N VAL A 60 -9.86 14.03 20.21
CA VAL A 60 -10.54 15.21 20.74
C VAL A 60 -10.42 15.23 22.25
N SER A 61 -10.03 16.38 22.81
CA SER A 61 -10.11 16.64 24.24
C SER A 61 -11.57 16.60 24.70
N LYS A 62 -11.98 15.57 25.44
CA LYS A 62 -13.18 15.65 26.29
C LYS A 62 -12.82 16.57 27.47
N GLY A 63 -13.53 17.69 27.60
CA GLY A 63 -13.36 18.58 28.75
C GLY A 63 -13.44 17.81 30.07
N ASN A 64 -12.67 18.25 31.05
CA ASN A 64 -12.57 17.62 32.37
C ASN A 64 -13.97 17.38 32.99
N PRO A 65 -14.33 16.17 33.47
CA PRO A 65 -15.62 15.95 34.15
C PRO A 65 -15.66 16.46 35.59
N CYS A 66 -14.53 16.92 36.16
CA CYS A 66 -14.51 17.49 37.51
C CYS A 66 -14.74 18.99 37.47
N GLY A 67 -15.84 19.41 38.12
CA GLY A 67 -16.45 20.70 37.95
C GLY A 67 -15.72 21.89 38.56
N SER A 68 -16.02 23.05 37.99
CA SER A 68 -16.31 24.28 38.72
C SER A 68 -17.09 25.21 37.78
N SER A 69 -18.22 25.71 38.27
CA SER A 69 -19.02 26.72 37.60
C SER A 69 -18.24 28.04 37.53
N GLN A 70 -17.95 28.54 36.32
CA GLN A 70 -17.99 29.98 36.01
C GLN A 70 -17.82 30.23 34.50
N GLN A 71 -18.85 30.88 33.95
CA GLN A 71 -18.97 31.72 32.74
C GLN A 71 -17.89 31.67 31.63
N SER A 72 -18.31 31.05 30.51
CA SER A 72 -18.28 31.54 29.12
C SER A 72 -17.01 32.23 28.56
N THR A 73 -16.27 31.50 27.73
CA THR A 73 -16.16 31.72 26.27
C THR A 73 -15.98 30.34 25.63
N GLU A 74 -16.56 30.08 24.45
CA GLU A 74 -16.52 28.78 23.76
C GLU A 74 -15.14 28.10 23.85
N SER A 75 -14.98 27.13 24.75
CA SER A 75 -13.78 26.31 24.78
C SER A 75 -13.85 25.37 23.59
N LYS A 76 -13.40 25.82 22.41
CA LYS A 76 -13.24 24.94 21.24
C LYS A 76 -12.46 23.72 21.72
N SER A 77 -13.12 22.56 21.70
CA SER A 77 -12.52 21.29 22.05
C SER A 77 -11.24 21.14 21.21
N LYS A 78 -10.07 21.15 21.88
CA LYS A 78 -8.79 20.98 21.18
C LYS A 78 -8.79 19.59 20.53
N SER A 79 -8.53 19.55 19.24
CA SER A 79 -8.50 18.32 18.45
C SER A 79 -7.18 18.22 17.69
N ALA A 80 -6.61 17.02 17.64
CA ALA A 80 -5.47 16.69 16.80
C ALA A 80 -5.95 15.80 15.66
N ALA A 81 -5.84 16.31 14.43
CA ALA A 81 -6.13 15.56 13.22
C ALA A 81 -4.82 15.01 12.62
N PHE A 82 -4.73 13.69 12.48
CA PHE A 82 -3.54 13.01 11.95
C PHE A 82 -3.78 12.54 10.51
N PHE A 83 -4.75 11.64 10.33
CA PHE A 83 -5.10 11.11 9.01
C PHE A 83 -5.63 12.18 8.04
N LYS A 84 -6.32 13.20 8.54
CA LYS A 84 -6.84 14.32 7.71
C LYS A 84 -5.95 15.57 7.75
N SER A 85 -4.70 15.44 8.20
CA SER A 85 -3.77 16.57 8.27
C SER A 85 -3.43 17.11 6.88
N SER A 86 -3.22 18.42 6.76
CA SER A 86 -2.64 19.05 5.57
C SER A 86 -1.12 18.83 5.46
N CYS A 87 -0.46 18.42 6.56
CA CYS A 87 0.95 18.06 6.54
C CYS A 87 1.13 16.68 5.92
N LEU A 88 1.73 16.62 4.73
CA LEU A 88 1.87 15.37 3.96
C LEU A 88 2.62 14.28 4.75
N PRO A 89 3.81 14.51 5.35
CA PRO A 89 4.48 13.47 6.14
C PRO A 89 3.64 12.91 7.29
N LEU A 90 2.86 13.77 7.96
CA LEU A 90 1.97 13.36 9.06
C LEU A 90 0.81 12.49 8.55
N ARG A 91 0.12 12.96 7.50
CA ARG A 91 -0.99 12.24 6.86
C ARG A 91 -0.53 10.90 6.28
N PHE A 92 0.64 10.87 5.65
CA PHE A 92 1.19 9.68 5.01
C PHE A 92 1.48 8.58 6.04
N LEU A 93 2.22 8.89 7.10
CA LEU A 93 2.46 7.93 8.19
C LEU A 93 1.17 7.48 8.87
N SER A 94 0.24 8.41 9.10
CA SER A 94 -1.08 8.10 9.66
C SER A 94 -1.85 7.10 8.80
N THR A 95 -1.80 7.29 7.47
CA THR A 95 -2.38 6.37 6.48
C THR A 95 -1.78 4.98 6.61
N LEU A 96 -0.45 4.85 6.71
CA LEU A 96 0.21 3.54 6.88
C LEU A 96 -0.16 2.86 8.20
N ILE A 97 -0.28 3.63 9.29
CA ILE A 97 -0.72 3.07 10.57
C ILE A 97 -2.14 2.55 10.47
N VAL A 98 -3.06 3.30 9.86
CA VAL A 98 -4.45 2.84 9.63
C VAL A 98 -4.48 1.55 8.82
N LEU A 99 -3.75 1.50 7.70
CA LEU A 99 -3.64 0.29 6.87
C LEU A 99 -3.11 -0.90 7.66
N LYS A 100 -2.19 -0.69 8.59
CA LYS A 100 -1.55 -1.78 9.34
C LYS A 100 -2.35 -2.24 10.57
N THR A 101 -3.28 -1.42 11.08
CA THR A 101 -3.90 -1.66 12.39
C THR A 101 -5.42 -1.85 12.34
N VAL A 102 -6.09 -1.31 11.31
CA VAL A 102 -7.55 -1.35 11.21
C VAL A 102 -7.98 -2.44 10.22
N THR A 103 -9.13 -3.07 10.49
CA THR A 103 -9.72 -4.09 9.61
C THR A 103 -11.01 -3.66 8.92
N GLN A 104 -11.61 -2.54 9.38
CA GLN A 104 -12.86 -1.99 8.86
C GLN A 104 -12.67 -1.52 7.40
N VAL A 105 -13.53 -1.99 6.51
CA VAL A 105 -13.37 -1.79 5.06
C VAL A 105 -13.43 -0.31 4.68
N ASP A 106 -14.33 0.46 5.28
CA ASP A 106 -14.49 1.89 4.96
C ASP A 106 -13.27 2.73 5.33
N TYR A 107 -12.55 2.35 6.40
CA TYR A 107 -11.35 3.05 6.85
C TYR A 107 -10.18 2.68 5.93
N LEU A 108 -10.07 1.39 5.58
CA LEU A 108 -9.06 0.91 4.64
C LEU A 108 -9.25 1.51 3.25
N ALA A 109 -10.48 1.62 2.76
CA ALA A 109 -10.77 2.25 1.47
C ALA A 109 -10.32 3.71 1.44
N GLN A 110 -10.70 4.49 2.47
CA GLN A 110 -10.25 5.88 2.61
C GLN A 110 -8.74 6.01 2.75
N ALA A 111 -8.10 5.08 3.47
CA ALA A 111 -6.64 5.07 3.61
C ALA A 111 -5.95 4.80 2.26
N PHE A 112 -6.43 3.84 1.46
CA PHE A 112 -5.89 3.63 0.12
C PHE A 112 -6.15 4.80 -0.82
N ASP A 113 -7.31 5.46 -0.73
CA ASP A 113 -7.59 6.66 -1.52
C ASP A 113 -6.64 7.81 -1.13
N SER A 114 -6.41 8.04 0.17
CA SER A 114 -5.45 9.03 0.64
C SER A 114 -4.03 8.71 0.15
N LEU A 115 -3.61 7.44 0.25
CA LEU A 115 -2.31 7.00 -0.23
C LEU A 115 -2.17 7.25 -1.74
N ARG A 116 -3.17 6.85 -2.55
CA ARG A 116 -3.15 7.06 -3.99
C ARG A 116 -3.01 8.53 -4.36
N ILE A 117 -3.70 9.42 -3.64
CA ILE A 117 -3.59 10.87 -3.85
C ILE A 117 -2.16 11.35 -3.55
N ASP A 118 -1.60 10.94 -2.42
CA ASP A 118 -0.27 11.37 -1.98
C ASP A 118 0.83 10.85 -2.92
N LEU A 119 0.69 9.63 -3.47
CA LEU A 119 1.66 9.05 -4.41
C LEU A 119 1.68 9.69 -5.82
N LYS A 120 0.79 10.66 -6.09
CA LYS A 120 0.88 11.48 -7.30
C LYS A 120 2.01 12.49 -7.26
N THR A 121 2.54 12.81 -6.07
CA THR A 121 3.66 13.74 -5.91
C THR A 121 4.97 12.99 -5.69
N ASP A 122 6.09 13.58 -6.10
CA ASP A 122 7.41 12.97 -5.89
C ASP A 122 7.79 12.90 -4.41
N GLU A 123 7.34 13.87 -3.59
CA GLU A 123 7.48 13.80 -2.14
C GLU A 123 6.76 12.57 -1.57
N GLY A 124 5.51 12.30 -1.99
CA GLY A 124 4.77 11.12 -1.54
C GLY A 124 5.44 9.81 -1.95
N LYS A 125 6.00 9.74 -3.17
CA LYS A 125 6.77 8.58 -3.63
C LYS A 125 8.08 8.41 -2.83
N ALA A 126 8.75 9.49 -2.49
CA ALA A 126 9.93 9.45 -1.62
C ALA A 126 9.58 8.91 -0.23
N LEU A 127 8.48 9.37 0.38
CA LEU A 127 7.98 8.82 1.65
C LEU A 127 7.56 7.36 1.55
N PHE A 128 7.02 6.93 0.40
CA PHE A 128 6.66 5.52 0.17
C PHE A 128 7.88 4.62 0.36
N LEU A 129 9.03 5.06 -0.18
CA LEU A 129 10.31 4.37 -0.07
C LEU A 129 10.90 4.52 1.33
N GLU A 130 10.94 5.73 1.89
CA GLU A 130 11.47 6.01 3.25
C GLU A 130 10.80 5.12 4.30
N TYR A 131 9.47 5.03 4.25
CA TYR A 131 8.68 4.26 5.20
C TYR A 131 8.45 2.81 4.78
N GLN A 132 9.14 2.34 3.73
CA GLN A 132 9.11 0.95 3.26
C GLN A 132 7.68 0.42 3.10
N CYS A 133 6.87 1.06 2.27
CA CYS A 133 5.43 0.78 2.24
C CYS A 133 5.06 -0.58 1.63
N VAL A 134 5.91 -1.17 0.79
CA VAL A 134 5.60 -2.39 0.03
C VAL A 134 5.03 -3.52 0.90
N PRO A 135 5.66 -3.95 2.03
CA PRO A 135 5.10 -4.99 2.90
C PRO A 135 3.72 -4.65 3.47
N VAL A 136 3.46 -3.37 3.78
CA VAL A 136 2.14 -2.92 4.25
C VAL A 136 1.10 -3.14 3.16
N ILE A 137 1.40 -2.77 1.92
CA ILE A 137 0.47 -2.95 0.78
C ILE A 137 0.27 -4.43 0.46
N LEU A 138 1.33 -5.25 0.47
CA LEU A 138 1.25 -6.70 0.20
C LEU A 138 0.29 -7.40 1.17
N SER A 139 0.20 -6.96 2.44
CA SER A 139 -0.72 -7.54 3.43
C SER A 139 -2.22 -7.41 3.07
N HIS A 140 -2.54 -6.50 2.14
CA HIS A 140 -3.90 -6.23 1.64
C HIS A 140 -4.17 -6.79 0.26
N LEU A 141 -3.18 -7.36 -0.42
CA LEU A 141 -3.35 -7.97 -1.74
C LEU A 141 -4.03 -9.35 -1.63
N LYS A 142 -5.34 -9.33 -1.34
CA LYS A 142 -6.17 -10.53 -1.09
C LYS A 142 -7.39 -10.56 -2.01
N VAL A 143 -7.55 -11.65 -2.75
CA VAL A 143 -8.68 -11.89 -3.68
C VAL A 143 -10.05 -11.79 -2.99
N SER A 144 -10.13 -12.14 -1.70
CA SER A 144 -11.37 -12.08 -0.91
C SER A 144 -11.93 -10.67 -0.73
N ARG A 145 -11.13 -9.62 -0.94
CA ARG A 145 -11.53 -8.21 -0.79
C ARG A 145 -11.22 -7.41 -2.06
N ARG A 146 -11.90 -7.75 -3.17
CA ARG A 146 -11.60 -7.20 -4.52
C ARG A 146 -11.51 -5.68 -4.58
N GLY A 147 -12.43 -4.96 -3.92
CA GLY A 147 -12.40 -3.50 -3.87
C GLY A 147 -11.09 -2.97 -3.28
N LEU A 148 -10.69 -3.48 -2.11
CA LEU A 148 -9.43 -3.10 -1.46
C LEU A 148 -8.20 -3.59 -2.24
N LEU A 149 -8.27 -4.77 -2.86
CA LEU A 149 -7.22 -5.28 -3.75
C LEU A 149 -6.97 -4.31 -4.91
N SER A 150 -8.02 -3.85 -5.57
CA SER A 150 -7.92 -2.85 -6.64
C SER A 150 -7.30 -1.54 -6.14
N SER A 151 -7.77 -1.01 -5.00
CA SER A 151 -7.24 0.22 -4.42
C SER A 151 -5.76 0.10 -4.00
N ALA A 152 -5.35 -1.06 -3.48
CA ALA A 152 -3.96 -1.33 -3.14
C ALA A 152 -3.05 -1.37 -4.38
N LEU A 153 -3.52 -2.00 -5.46
CA LEU A 153 -2.80 -2.01 -6.74
C LEU A 153 -2.71 -0.62 -7.36
N ASP A 154 -3.75 0.22 -7.23
CA ASP A 154 -3.70 1.61 -7.71
C ASP A 154 -2.56 2.39 -7.03
N GLY A 155 -2.32 2.17 -5.74
CA GLY A 155 -1.18 2.75 -5.02
C GLY A 155 0.17 2.27 -5.58
N LEU A 156 0.33 0.97 -5.81
CA LEU A 156 1.56 0.42 -6.43
C LEU A 156 1.77 0.95 -7.85
N LEU A 157 0.70 1.14 -8.62
CA LEU A 157 0.79 1.69 -9.97
C LEU A 157 1.26 3.14 -9.99
N GLN A 158 0.89 3.97 -9.01
CA GLN A 158 1.44 5.32 -8.90
C GLN A 158 2.97 5.31 -8.78
N MET A 159 3.55 4.31 -8.11
CA MET A 159 5.01 4.13 -8.02
C MET A 159 5.65 3.64 -9.32
N THR A 160 4.87 3.13 -10.28
CA THR A 160 5.37 2.71 -11.60
C THR A 160 5.43 3.86 -12.62
N MET A 161 4.93 5.04 -12.26
CA MET A 161 4.99 6.24 -13.09
C MET A 161 6.43 6.76 -13.17
N GLU A 162 6.80 7.26 -14.35
CA GLU A 162 8.14 7.80 -14.60
C GLU A 162 8.47 8.91 -13.58
N SER A 163 9.53 8.68 -12.80
CA SER A 163 10.04 9.56 -11.74
C SER A 163 11.32 8.95 -11.16
N ASP A 164 12.08 9.73 -10.40
CA ASP A 164 13.32 9.27 -9.74
C ASP A 164 13.08 8.14 -8.73
N SER A 165 11.84 7.97 -8.26
CA SER A 165 11.43 6.89 -7.35
C SER A 165 11.16 5.55 -8.05
N LEU A 166 11.02 5.52 -9.38
CA LEU A 166 10.64 4.31 -10.11
C LEU A 166 11.65 3.18 -9.92
N GLN A 167 12.94 3.46 -10.16
CA GLN A 167 13.98 2.44 -10.08
C GLN A 167 14.17 1.91 -8.65
N PRO A 168 14.29 2.75 -7.60
CA PRO A 168 14.29 2.29 -6.22
C PRO A 168 13.05 1.48 -5.83
N PHE A 169 11.87 1.86 -6.33
CA PHE A 169 10.64 1.10 -6.10
C PHE A 169 10.72 -0.31 -6.68
N LEU A 170 11.16 -0.46 -7.93
CA LEU A 170 11.31 -1.78 -8.56
C LEU A 170 12.34 -2.65 -7.81
N GLU A 171 13.40 -2.05 -7.27
CA GLU A 171 14.36 -2.75 -6.42
C GLU A 171 13.73 -3.27 -5.13
N VAL A 172 12.94 -2.44 -4.43
CA VAL A 172 12.20 -2.87 -3.23
C VAL A 172 11.17 -3.97 -3.55
N CYS A 173 10.57 -3.94 -4.73
CA CYS A 173 9.67 -5.00 -5.22
C CYS A 173 10.39 -6.29 -5.65
N SER A 174 11.71 -6.27 -5.83
CA SER A 174 12.51 -7.41 -6.32
C SER A 174 12.81 -8.44 -5.21
N THR A 175 11.77 -8.89 -4.52
CA THR A 175 11.85 -9.77 -3.34
C THR A 175 10.95 -11.00 -3.47
N GLU A 176 11.28 -12.08 -2.76
CA GLU A 176 10.48 -13.31 -2.76
C GLU A 176 9.03 -13.07 -2.32
N SER A 177 8.82 -12.27 -1.27
CA SER A 177 7.48 -11.97 -0.75
C SER A 177 6.58 -11.31 -1.79
N PHE A 178 7.13 -10.38 -2.58
CA PHE A 178 6.38 -9.71 -3.63
C PHE A 178 5.98 -10.70 -4.73
N PHE A 179 6.94 -11.45 -5.27
CA PHE A 179 6.71 -12.40 -6.35
C PHE A 179 5.81 -13.58 -5.93
N HIS A 180 5.98 -14.08 -4.71
CA HIS A 180 5.08 -15.06 -4.10
C HIS A 180 3.64 -14.53 -4.07
N THR A 181 3.44 -13.28 -3.60
CA THR A 181 2.11 -12.66 -3.54
C THR A 181 1.48 -12.54 -4.93
N CYS A 182 2.22 -12.06 -5.93
CA CYS A 182 1.75 -12.00 -7.32
C CYS A 182 1.37 -13.39 -7.85
N SER A 183 2.17 -14.41 -7.54
CA SER A 183 1.95 -15.79 -7.97
C SER A 183 0.68 -16.38 -7.35
N VAL A 184 0.41 -16.11 -6.08
CA VAL A 184 -0.85 -16.49 -5.41
C VAL A 184 -2.05 -15.79 -6.04
N LEU A 185 -1.96 -14.49 -6.30
CA LEU A 185 -3.02 -13.73 -6.95
C LEU A 185 -3.34 -14.29 -8.35
N LEU A 186 -2.34 -14.45 -9.21
CA LEU A 186 -2.55 -14.88 -10.60
C LEU A 186 -3.10 -16.30 -10.75
N ARG A 187 -2.90 -17.18 -9.75
CA ARG A 187 -3.52 -18.52 -9.75
C ARG A 187 -5.02 -18.50 -9.42
N SER A 188 -5.55 -17.39 -8.90
CA SER A 188 -6.96 -17.30 -8.57
C SER A 188 -7.81 -17.05 -9.82
N SER A 189 -8.68 -18.00 -10.15
CA SER A 189 -9.70 -17.88 -11.21
C SER A 189 -10.75 -16.78 -10.98
N LYS A 190 -10.76 -16.16 -9.79
CA LYS A 190 -11.71 -15.10 -9.41
C LYS A 190 -11.24 -13.68 -9.70
N LEU A 191 -10.03 -13.50 -10.25
CA LEU A 191 -9.54 -12.18 -10.63
C LEU A 191 -10.27 -11.69 -11.87
N ASP A 192 -10.78 -10.46 -11.80
CA ASP A 192 -11.33 -9.80 -12.97
C ASP A 192 -10.20 -9.24 -13.86
N ILE A 193 -10.54 -8.96 -15.12
CA ILE A 193 -9.59 -8.46 -16.12
C ILE A 193 -8.93 -7.15 -15.68
N PRO A 194 -9.64 -6.14 -15.14
CA PRO A 194 -8.99 -4.89 -14.71
C PRO A 194 -7.94 -5.09 -13.60
N ILE A 195 -8.20 -5.95 -12.61
CA ILE A 195 -7.20 -6.25 -11.57
C ILE A 195 -6.01 -7.00 -12.17
N LEU A 196 -6.26 -7.94 -13.08
CA LEU A 196 -5.22 -8.68 -13.77
C LEU A 196 -4.31 -7.74 -14.59
N GLU A 197 -4.88 -6.78 -15.32
CA GLU A 197 -4.15 -5.77 -16.07
C GLU A 197 -3.22 -4.94 -15.16
N LYS A 198 -3.74 -4.43 -14.04
CA LYS A 198 -2.96 -3.67 -13.06
C LYS A 198 -1.75 -4.46 -12.56
N LEU A 199 -1.95 -5.75 -12.24
CA LEU A 199 -0.88 -6.62 -11.79
C LEU A 199 0.15 -6.90 -12.90
N CYS A 200 -0.32 -7.12 -14.13
CA CYS A 200 0.54 -7.35 -15.28
C CYS A 200 1.40 -6.13 -15.64
N VAL A 201 0.92 -4.90 -15.45
CA VAL A 201 1.73 -3.68 -15.65
C VAL A 201 2.95 -3.67 -14.71
N ILE A 202 2.75 -4.00 -13.43
CA ILE A 202 3.85 -4.04 -12.45
C ILE A 202 4.83 -5.17 -12.79
N LEU A 203 4.31 -6.37 -13.10
CA LEU A 203 5.13 -7.51 -13.50
C LEU A 203 5.88 -7.25 -14.82
N GLN A 204 5.30 -6.51 -15.76
CA GLN A 204 5.96 -6.08 -16.99
C GLN A 204 7.21 -5.25 -16.68
N LYS A 205 7.11 -4.24 -15.80
CA LYS A 205 8.27 -3.45 -15.38
C LYS A 205 9.33 -4.33 -14.71
N LEU A 206 8.92 -5.22 -13.79
CA LEU A 206 9.84 -6.12 -13.09
C LEU A 206 10.51 -7.15 -14.00
N SER A 207 9.84 -7.60 -15.08
CA SER A 207 10.38 -8.56 -16.04
C SER A 207 11.58 -8.03 -16.84
N ARG A 208 11.73 -6.70 -16.94
CA ARG A 208 12.87 -6.05 -17.59
C ARG A 208 14.16 -6.19 -16.79
N ILE A 209 14.07 -6.44 -15.48
CA ILE A 209 15.23 -6.54 -14.59
C ILE A 209 15.81 -7.95 -14.70
N LYS A 210 17.04 -8.05 -15.22
CA LYS A 210 17.69 -9.34 -15.50
C LYS A 210 17.80 -10.24 -14.26
N SER A 211 18.11 -9.68 -13.10
CA SER A 211 18.23 -10.41 -11.84
C SER A 211 16.89 -10.99 -11.34
N ASN A 212 15.75 -10.48 -11.81
CA ASN A 212 14.42 -10.96 -11.42
C ASN A 212 13.97 -12.20 -12.18
N LYS A 213 14.64 -12.61 -13.27
CA LYS A 213 14.27 -13.82 -14.03
C LYS A 213 14.17 -15.06 -13.13
N LYS A 214 15.11 -15.22 -12.19
CA LYS A 214 15.09 -16.29 -11.18
C LYS A 214 13.82 -16.28 -10.31
N MET A 215 13.26 -15.09 -10.01
CA MET A 215 12.03 -14.99 -9.23
C MET A 215 10.80 -15.36 -10.06
N PHE A 216 10.77 -15.00 -11.35
CA PHE A 216 9.73 -15.47 -12.27
C PHE A 216 9.75 -17.00 -12.44
N GLU A 217 10.93 -17.61 -12.38
CA GLU A 217 11.12 -19.07 -12.40
C GLU A 217 10.70 -19.71 -11.07
N LEU A 218 11.27 -19.26 -9.95
CA LEU A 218 11.03 -19.77 -8.61
C LEU A 218 9.55 -19.84 -8.25
N PHE A 219 8.78 -18.80 -8.61
CA PHE A 219 7.34 -18.72 -8.33
C PHE A 219 6.46 -19.14 -9.51
N THR A 220 7.04 -19.81 -10.52
CA THR A 220 6.38 -20.33 -11.73
C THR A 220 5.52 -19.30 -12.47
N LEU A 221 5.82 -18.01 -12.31
CA LEU A 221 5.05 -16.91 -12.90
C LEU A 221 5.12 -16.95 -14.43
N HIS A 222 6.27 -17.34 -14.98
CA HIS A 222 6.44 -17.50 -16.41
C HIS A 222 5.44 -18.50 -17.03
N GLN A 223 5.13 -19.61 -16.36
CA GLN A 223 4.14 -20.58 -16.81
C GLN A 223 2.72 -20.02 -16.71
N ILE A 224 2.39 -19.39 -15.57
CA ILE A 224 1.07 -18.77 -15.35
C ILE A 224 0.80 -17.71 -16.42
N ILE A 225 1.78 -16.86 -16.72
CA ILE A 225 1.68 -15.80 -17.73
C ILE A 225 1.55 -16.37 -19.14
N ARG A 226 2.25 -17.46 -19.47
CA ARG A 226 2.08 -18.14 -20.76
C ARG A 226 0.67 -18.69 -20.94
N GLU A 227 0.12 -19.29 -19.89
CA GLU A 227 -1.25 -19.82 -19.95
C GLU A 227 -2.27 -18.69 -20.06
N LEU A 228 -2.13 -17.62 -19.26
CA LEU A 228 -2.96 -16.42 -19.39
C LEU A 228 -2.90 -15.84 -20.79
N HIS A 229 -1.72 -15.74 -21.39
CA HIS A 229 -1.56 -15.25 -22.77
C HIS A 229 -2.30 -16.14 -23.79
N ARG A 230 -2.34 -17.45 -23.57
CA ARG A 230 -3.02 -18.40 -24.46
C ARG A 230 -4.55 -18.33 -24.34
N THR A 231 -5.07 -18.04 -23.15
CA THR A 231 -6.52 -18.10 -22.85
C THR A 231 -7.22 -16.74 -22.81
N THR A 232 -6.47 -15.63 -22.80
CA THR A 232 -7.06 -14.28 -22.76
C THR A 232 -7.77 -13.95 -24.08
N ASN A 233 -8.96 -13.37 -23.99
CA ASN A 233 -9.67 -12.85 -25.17
C ASN A 233 -8.82 -11.74 -25.85
N PRO A 234 -8.51 -11.85 -27.16
CA PRO A 234 -7.80 -10.82 -27.92
C PRO A 234 -8.37 -9.40 -27.79
N ASP A 235 -9.67 -9.24 -27.53
CA ASP A 235 -10.31 -7.93 -27.32
C ASP A 235 -9.76 -7.17 -26.10
N HIS A 236 -9.16 -7.88 -25.13
CA HIS A 236 -8.45 -7.28 -24.01
C HIS A 236 -7.02 -6.87 -24.42
N SER A 237 -6.95 -5.95 -25.38
CA SER A 237 -5.71 -5.52 -26.03
C SER A 237 -4.65 -5.05 -25.03
N PHE A 238 -5.03 -4.30 -23.99
CA PHE A 238 -4.11 -3.81 -22.97
C PHE A 238 -3.47 -4.96 -22.17
N LEU A 239 -4.27 -5.92 -21.71
CA LEU A 239 -3.76 -7.13 -21.06
C LEU A 239 -2.82 -7.91 -21.98
N CYS A 240 -3.23 -8.14 -23.24
CA CYS A 240 -2.43 -8.85 -24.23
C CYS A 240 -1.07 -8.18 -24.48
N ILE A 241 -1.01 -6.85 -24.57
CA ILE A 241 0.24 -6.08 -24.73
C ILE A 241 1.19 -6.31 -23.54
N ASN A 242 0.66 -6.27 -22.31
CA ASN A 242 1.45 -6.48 -21.10
C ASN A 242 1.99 -7.91 -21.02
N LEU A 243 1.15 -8.92 -21.29
CA LEU A 243 1.55 -10.32 -21.30
C LEU A 243 2.65 -10.59 -22.35
N ASN A 244 2.47 -10.08 -23.57
CA ASN A 244 3.46 -10.18 -24.64
C ASN A 244 4.81 -9.58 -24.23
N SER A 245 4.77 -8.38 -23.65
CA SER A 245 5.96 -7.68 -23.17
C SER A 245 6.70 -8.48 -22.09
N ILE A 246 5.98 -9.08 -21.14
CA ILE A 246 6.60 -9.93 -20.11
C ILE A 246 7.28 -11.14 -20.76
N LEU A 247 6.58 -11.86 -21.65
CA LEU A 247 7.12 -13.04 -22.32
C LEU A 247 8.36 -12.71 -23.17
N LEU A 248 8.35 -11.57 -23.86
CA LEU A 248 9.50 -11.06 -24.61
C LEU A 248 10.70 -10.77 -23.69
N ASN A 249 10.49 -10.07 -22.58
CA ASN A 249 11.56 -9.73 -21.63
C ASN A 249 12.18 -10.99 -20.97
N LEU A 250 11.35 -12.00 -20.74
CA LEU A 250 11.79 -13.30 -20.23
C LEU A 250 12.49 -14.15 -21.30
N GLY A 251 12.39 -13.80 -22.59
CA GLY A 251 12.98 -14.57 -23.70
C GLY A 251 12.14 -15.79 -24.11
N LEU A 252 10.85 -15.79 -23.77
CA LEU A 252 9.90 -16.89 -24.01
C LEU A 252 9.07 -16.70 -25.28
N LEU A 253 9.11 -15.50 -25.87
CA LEU A 253 8.57 -15.22 -27.20
C LEU A 253 9.75 -14.90 -28.14
N ARG A 254 9.80 -15.53 -29.31
CA ARG A 254 10.75 -15.12 -30.36
C ARG A 254 10.27 -13.80 -30.95
N ARG A 255 11.18 -12.85 -31.18
CA ARG A 255 10.89 -11.47 -31.64
C ARG A 255 10.39 -11.37 -33.10
N ASN A 256 9.95 -12.46 -33.71
CA ASN A 256 9.77 -12.54 -35.16
C ASN A 256 8.29 -12.70 -35.53
N SER A 257 7.65 -11.59 -35.95
CA SER A 257 6.67 -11.48 -37.06
C SER A 257 5.79 -10.22 -36.94
N LEU A 258 6.40 -9.03 -36.95
CA LEU A 258 5.68 -7.75 -37.19
C LEU A 258 5.98 -7.18 -38.59
N THR A 259 6.58 -7.99 -39.48
CA THR A 259 6.96 -7.61 -40.85
C THR A 259 6.43 -8.60 -41.90
N SER A 260 5.18 -9.05 -41.79
CA SER A 260 4.57 -9.89 -42.83
C SER A 260 3.05 -9.69 -42.97
N SER A 261 2.59 -8.44 -43.02
CA SER A 261 1.21 -8.14 -43.46
C SER A 261 1.09 -6.79 -44.19
N LEU A 262 2.10 -6.44 -44.99
CA LEU A 262 1.97 -5.47 -46.08
C LEU A 262 2.55 -6.09 -47.35
N SER A 263 1.85 -7.09 -47.87
CA SER A 263 1.98 -7.55 -49.26
C SER A 263 0.81 -8.47 -49.57
N THR A 264 -0.33 -7.88 -49.88
CA THR A 264 -1.26 -8.32 -50.94
C THR A 264 -2.19 -7.17 -51.25
#